data_AF-A0A9P5Y7F0-F1
#
_entry.id   AF-A0A9P5Y7F0-F1
#
_cell.length_a   1.000
_cell.length_b   1.000
_cell.length_c   1.000
_cell.angle_alpha   90.00
_cell.angle_beta   90.00
_cell.angle_gamma   90.00
#
_symmetry.space_group_name_H-M   'P 1'
#
loop_
_entity.id
_entity.type
_entity.pdbx_description
1 polymer ?
#
loop_
_entity_poly.entity_id
_entity_poly.type
_entity_poly.pdbx_seq_one_letter_code
_entity_poly.pdbx_strand_id
1 'polypeptide(L)' 'VTEEFTTTKYSTDIPITIRSIPWPVLNSPSQFTLEDLSWKSVEDFLRHAKKFYAGEGSAKYVRLLKQLQLMFHPDRWSSR' A
#
# COMPACT_ATOMS: atom_id res chain seq x y z
N VAL A 1 -0.11 10.54 -1.50
CA VAL A 1 -0.76 9.37 -0.86
C VAL A 1 0.21 8.54 -0.02
N THR A 2 1.22 7.87 -0.59
CA THR A 2 2.18 7.08 0.20
C THR A 2 3.04 7.92 1.16
N GLU A 3 3.56 9.07 0.72
CA GLU A 3 4.33 9.97 1.59
C GLU A 3 3.46 10.53 2.73
N GLU A 4 2.25 10.99 2.41
CA GLU A 4 1.28 11.53 3.35
C GLU A 4 0.92 10.53 4.47
N PHE A 5 0.67 9.26 4.13
CA PHE A 5 0.47 8.20 5.12
C PHE A 5 1.72 7.99 6.00
N THR A 6 2.91 8.03 5.41
CA THR A 6 4.15 7.80 6.18
C THR A 6 4.49 8.94 7.15
N THR A 7 4.14 10.18 6.82
CA THR A 7 4.47 11.38 7.61
C THR A 7 3.39 11.78 8.61
N THR A 8 2.13 11.36 8.39
CA THR A 8 1.03 11.69 9.27
C THR A 8 1.21 11.03 10.64
N LYS A 9 1.09 11.84 11.70
CA LYS A 9 0.95 11.34 13.08
C LYS A 9 -0.52 11.10 13.35
N TYR A 10 -0.92 9.85 13.35
CA TYR A 10 -2.27 9.46 13.72
C TYR A 10 -2.46 9.56 15.23
N SER A 11 -3.67 9.92 15.65
CA SER A 11 -4.06 10.08 17.06
C SER A 11 -5.55 9.78 17.20
N THR A 12 -6.10 9.89 18.41
CA THR A 12 -7.55 9.83 18.62
C THR A 12 -8.33 10.89 17.82
N ASP A 13 -7.72 12.05 17.58
CA ASP A 13 -8.33 13.15 16.82
C ASP A 13 -8.16 12.96 15.30
N ILE A 14 -7.15 12.20 14.89
CA ILE A 14 -6.85 11.86 13.49
C ILE A 14 -6.70 10.33 13.40
N PRO A 15 -7.81 9.58 13.43
CA PRO A 15 -7.75 8.12 13.44
C PRO A 15 -7.28 7.58 12.09
N ILE A 16 -6.58 6.45 12.11
CA ILE A 16 -6.32 5.67 10.90
C ILE A 16 -7.65 5.15 10.37
N THR A 17 -7.95 5.48 9.12
CA THR A 17 -9.13 4.97 8.41
C THR A 17 -8.70 4.08 7.25
N ILE A 18 -9.61 3.21 6.80
CA ILE A 18 -9.35 2.33 5.64
C ILE A 18 -8.90 3.12 4.40
N ARG A 19 -9.41 4.34 4.22
CA ARG A 19 -9.09 5.21 3.09
C ARG A 19 -7.75 5.92 3.24
N SER A 20 -7.27 6.09 4.47
CA SER A 20 -5.98 6.72 4.74
C SER A 20 -4.79 5.80 4.45
N ILE A 21 -5.03 4.48 4.42
CA ILE A 21 -4.00 3.48 4.17
C ILE A 21 -3.82 3.31 2.65
N PRO A 22 -2.59 3.43 2.12
CA PRO A 22 -2.29 3.21 0.71
C PRO A 22 -2.20 1.70 0.41
N TRP A 23 -3.35 1.03 0.40
CA TRP A 23 -3.44 -0.40 0.11
C TRP A 23 -2.86 -0.72 -1.28
N PRO A 24 -2.00 -1.75 -1.41
CA PRO A 24 -1.42 -2.16 -2.69
C PRO A 24 -2.45 -2.95 -3.49
N VAL A 25 -3.53 -2.30 -3.90
CA VAL A 25 -4.62 -2.88 -4.70
C VAL A 25 -4.85 -2.00 -5.94
N LEU A 26 -5.44 -2.58 -6.97
CA LEU A 26 -5.72 -1.85 -8.23
C LEU A 26 -6.95 -0.95 -8.13
N ASN A 27 -7.78 -1.14 -7.11
CA ASN A 27 -9.00 -0.40 -6.91
C ASN A 27 -8.70 0.94 -6.22
N SER A 28 -9.40 2.00 -6.62
CA SER A 28 -9.29 3.29 -5.93
C SER A 28 -9.80 3.20 -4.48
N PRO A 29 -9.14 3.84 -3.49
CA PRO A 29 -9.65 3.95 -2.11
C PRO A 29 -11.05 4.56 -2.00
N SER A 30 -11.52 5.23 -3.05
CA SER A 30 -12.89 5.73 -3.15
C SER A 30 -13.92 4.63 -3.39
N GLN A 31 -13.51 3.51 -3.99
CA GLN A 31 -14.36 2.51 -4.66
C GLN A 31 -14.34 1.11 -4.03
N PHE A 32 -13.49 0.84 -3.03
CA PHE A 32 -13.45 -0.48 -2.38
C PHE A 32 -13.87 -0.42 -0.91
N THR A 33 -14.48 -1.50 -0.43
CA THR A 33 -14.78 -1.74 0.99
C THR A 33 -13.68 -2.58 1.64
N LEU A 34 -13.79 -2.80 2.96
CA LEU A 34 -12.88 -3.67 3.70
C LEU A 34 -12.97 -5.13 3.24
N GLU A 35 -14.14 -5.55 2.72
CA GLU A 35 -14.33 -6.90 2.17
C GLU A 35 -13.57 -7.12 0.86
N ASP A 36 -13.36 -6.06 0.08
CA ASP A 36 -12.63 -6.11 -1.19
C ASP A 36 -11.11 -6.20 -0.99
N LEU A 37 -10.63 -5.92 0.22
CA LEU A 37 -9.22 -6.03 0.61
C LEU A 37 -8.90 -7.49 0.95
N SER A 38 -8.62 -8.26 -0.10
CA SER A 38 -8.14 -9.64 0.02
C SER A 38 -6.67 -9.75 -0.36
N TRP A 39 -6.02 -10.83 0.09
CA TRP A 39 -4.67 -11.17 -0.35
C TRP A 39 -4.58 -11.29 -1.88
N LYS A 40 -5.65 -11.80 -2.52
CA LYS A 40 -5.74 -11.89 -3.98
C LYS A 40 -5.65 -10.52 -4.67
N SER A 41 -6.31 -9.51 -4.10
CA SER A 41 -6.27 -8.13 -4.62
C SER A 41 -4.85 -7.56 -4.59
N VAL A 42 -4.07 -7.91 -3.56
CA VAL A 42 -2.64 -7.54 -3.42
C VAL A 42 -1.77 -8.25 -4.45
N GLU A 43 -1.97 -9.56 -4.64
CA GLU A 43 -1.24 -10.33 -5.65
C GLU A 43 -1.49 -9.81 -7.07
N ASP A 44 -2.74 -9.45 -7.37
CA ASP A 44 -3.13 -8.91 -8.67
C ASP A 44 -2.47 -7.54 -8.92
N PHE A 45 -2.41 -6.68 -7.90
CA PHE A 45 -1.63 -5.44 -7.96
C PHE A 45 -0.15 -5.69 -8.22
N LEU A 46 0.49 -6.58 -7.46
CA LEU A 46 1.92 -6.87 -7.63
C LEU A 46 2.24 -7.45 -9.00
N ARG A 47 1.36 -8.33 -9.51
CA ARG A 47 1.47 -8.89 -10.86
C ARG A 47 1.35 -7.82 -11.93
N HIS A 48 0.41 -6.89 -11.77
CA HIS A 48 0.25 -5.76 -12.67
C HIS A 48 1.46 -4.83 -12.62
N ALA A 49 1.92 -4.45 -11.43
CA ALA A 49 3.10 -3.63 -11.24
C ALA A 49 4.35 -4.27 -11.85
N LYS A 50 4.55 -5.58 -11.68
CA LYS A 50 5.68 -6.31 -12.28
C LYS A 50 5.67 -6.22 -13.81
N LYS A 51 4.48 -6.35 -14.43
CA LYS A 51 4.33 -6.20 -15.88
C LYS A 51 4.57 -4.77 -16.33
N PHE A 52 4.03 -3.79 -15.61
CA PHE A 52 4.17 -2.36 -15.91
C PHE A 52 5.66 -1.94 -15.91
N TYR A 53 6.40 -2.34 -14.88
CA TYR A 53 7.82 -2.02 -14.76
C TYR A 53 8.76 -2.95 -15.56
N ALA A 54 8.24 -3.99 -16.23
CA ALA A 54 9.08 -4.91 -17.00
C ALA A 54 9.85 -4.20 -18.13
N GLY A 55 9.25 -3.16 -18.73
CA GLY A 55 9.89 -2.34 -19.77
C GLY A 55 10.90 -1.31 -19.24
N GLU A 56 10.81 -0.92 -17.96
CA GLU A 56 11.66 0.11 -17.35
C GLU A 56 12.82 -0.46 -16.53
N GLY A 57 12.97 -1.78 -16.50
CA GLY A 57 13.99 -2.50 -15.73
C GLY A 57 13.53 -2.89 -14.32
N SER A 58 14.05 -4.02 -13.84
CA SER A 58 13.65 -4.64 -12.56
C SER A 58 13.88 -3.77 -11.33
N ALA A 59 14.76 -2.77 -11.40
CA ALA A 59 15.13 -1.91 -10.27
C ALA A 59 13.94 -1.11 -9.70
N LYS A 60 13.05 -0.57 -10.55
CA LYS A 60 11.88 0.18 -10.08
C LYS A 60 10.87 -0.71 -9.37
N TYR A 61 10.62 -1.90 -9.91
CA TYR A 61 9.77 -2.89 -9.26
C TYR A 61 10.32 -3.32 -7.89
N VAL A 62 11.64 -3.57 -7.79
CA VAL A 62 12.28 -3.90 -6.52
C VAL A 62 12.17 -2.74 -5.51
N ARG A 63 12.31 -1.49 -5.94
CA ARG A 63 12.12 -0.32 -5.07
C ARG A 63 10.70 -0.23 -4.53
N LEU A 64 9.70 -0.45 -5.38
CA LEU A 64 8.29 -0.51 -4.96
C LEU A 64 8.07 -1.59 -3.89
N LEU A 65 8.58 -2.80 -4.12
CA LEU A 65 8.47 -3.89 -3.14
C LEU A 65 9.08 -3.53 -1.79
N LYS A 66 10.27 -2.91 -1.78
CA LYS A 66 10.91 -2.45 -0.55
C LYS A 66 10.08 -1.39 0.18
N GLN A 67 9.49 -0.45 -0.54
CA GLN A 67 8.61 0.56 0.06
C GLN A 67 7.36 -0.06 0.67
N LEU A 68 6.72 -1.01 -0.03
CA LEU A 68 5.58 -1.75 0.50
C LEU A 68 5.96 -2.54 1.76
N GLN A 69 7.07 -3.28 1.75
CA GLN A 69 7.55 -4.02 2.92
C GLN A 69 7.82 -3.11 4.13
N LEU A 70 8.42 -1.94 3.92
CA LEU A 70 8.69 -0.98 4.99
C LEU A 70 7.42 -0.31 5.54
N MET A 71 6.43 -0.10 4.68
CA MET A 71 5.15 0.50 5.05
C MET A 71 4.30 -0.49 5.83
N PHE A 72 4.24 -1.74 5.36
CA PHE A 72 3.50 -2.86 5.93
C PHE A 72 4.31 -3.70 6.93
N HIS A 73 5.40 -3.15 7.48
CA HIS A 73 6.21 -3.86 8.48
C HIS A 73 5.42 -4.04 9.79
N PRO A 74 5.29 -5.26 10.34
CA PRO A 74 4.48 -5.54 11.53
C PRO A 74 4.79 -4.61 12.70
N ASP A 75 6.08 -4.43 13.03
CA ASP A 75 6.50 -3.57 14.15
C ASP A 75 6.15 -2.09 13.97
N ARG A 76 6.12 -1.60 12.72
CA ARG A 76 5.74 -0.20 12.45
C ARG A 76 4.24 -0.01 12.49
N TRP A 77 3.48 -1.06 12.22
CA TRP A 77 2.03 -1.02 12.26
C TRP A 77 1.49 -1.18 13.67
N SER A 78 2.17 -1.97 14.51
CA SER A 78 1.80 -2.14 15.93
C SER A 78 2.07 -0.88 16.76
N SER A 79 3.00 -0.02 16.32
CA SER A 79 3.36 1.23 16.99
C SER A 79 2.60 2.46 16.48
N ARG A 80 1.61 2.31 15.59
CA ARG A 80 0.93 3.40 14.88
C ARG A 80 -0.49 3.64 15.36
#